data_AF-A0A2W6V468-F1
#
_entry.id   AF-A0A2W6V468-F1
#
_cell.length_a   1.000
_cell.length_b   1.000
_cell.length_c   1.000
_cell.angle_alpha   90.00
_cell.angle_beta   90.00
_cell.angle_gamma   90.00
#
_symmetry.space_group_name_H-M   'P 1'
#
loop_
_entity.id
_entity.type
_entity.pdbx_description
1 polymer ?
#
loop_
_entity_poly.entity_id
_entity_poly.type
_entity_poly.pdbx_seq_one_letter_code
_entity_poly.pdbx_strand_id
1 'polypeptide(L)'
;VEHSVYVREGFSGKGIGKLILSELIEVAKKQKLHTIIGLIDTDNAGSIAFHEKFGFEKAGVLKEAGYKFEKWLDVQLMQLLLK
;
A
#
# COMPACT_ATOMS: atom_id res chain seq x y z
N VAL A 1 -11.11 4.42 0.46
CA VAL A 1 -10.46 4.60 1.77
C VAL A 1 -8.96 4.46 1.58
N GLU A 2 -8.15 5.27 2.24
CA GLU A 2 -6.69 5.10 2.24
C GLU A 2 -6.29 4.19 3.41
N HIS A 3 -5.20 3.43 3.24
CA HIS A 3 -4.68 2.56 4.28
C HIS A 3 -3.14 2.57 4.32
N SER A 4 -2.63 2.26 5.50
CA SER A 4 -1.20 2.09 5.74
C SER A 4 -0.97 0.87 6.63
N VAL A 5 0.00 0.03 6.27
CA VAL A 5 0.38 -1.18 7.02
C VAL A 5 1.90 -1.19 7.22
N TYR A 6 2.33 -1.42 8.46
CA TYR A 6 3.75 -1.48 8.81
C TYR A 6 4.04 -2.76 9.58
N VAL A 7 5.16 -3.39 9.24
CA VAL A 7 5.74 -4.49 10.00
C VAL A 7 7.06 -4.00 10.56
N ARG A 8 7.29 -4.26 11.84
CA ARG A 8 8.55 -3.92 12.49
C ARG A 8 9.73 -4.54 11.74
N GLU A 9 10.81 -3.78 11.62
CA GLU A 9 12.07 -4.27 11.06
C GLU A 9 12.53 -5.58 11.76
N GLY A 10 13.05 -6.53 10.97
CA GLY A 10 13.38 -7.89 11.42
C GLY A 10 12.19 -8.87 11.49
N PHE A 11 10.96 -8.40 11.26
CA PHE A 11 9.76 -9.25 11.21
C PHE A 11 9.14 -9.35 9.81
N SER A 12 9.68 -8.62 8.83
CA SER A 12 9.32 -8.75 7.41
C SER A 12 9.60 -10.15 6.86
N GLY A 13 8.87 -10.55 5.81
CA GLY A 13 9.02 -11.87 5.17
C GLY A 13 8.38 -13.04 5.93
N LYS A 14 7.85 -12.82 7.15
CA LYS A 14 7.19 -13.85 7.97
C LYS A 14 5.68 -13.97 7.75
N GLY A 15 5.15 -13.39 6.68
CA GLY A 15 3.72 -13.40 6.37
C GLY A 15 2.84 -12.45 7.20
N ILE A 16 3.39 -11.69 8.14
CA ILE A 16 2.63 -10.77 9.01
C ILE A 16 1.89 -9.70 8.20
N GLY A 17 2.59 -9.03 7.27
CA GLY A 17 1.96 -8.01 6.42
C GLY A 17 0.80 -8.60 5.60
N LYS A 18 0.96 -9.84 5.11
CA LYS A 18 -0.10 -10.55 4.38
C LYS A 18 -1.33 -10.75 5.26
N LEU A 19 -1.15 -11.22 6.50
CA LEU A 19 -2.25 -11.41 7.45
C LEU A 19 -3.00 -10.10 7.73
N ILE A 20 -2.27 -9.01 7.97
CA ILE A 20 -2.87 -7.70 8.26
C ILE A 20 -3.66 -7.17 7.05
N LEU A 21 -3.06 -7.15 5.86
CA LEU A 21 -3.71 -6.61 4.67
C LEU A 21 -4.91 -7.46 4.23
N SER A 22 -4.83 -8.79 4.36
CA SER A 22 -5.97 -9.68 4.12
C SER A 22 -7.18 -9.32 4.99
N GLU A 23 -6.99 -9.17 6.30
CA GLU A 23 -8.10 -8.82 7.20
C GLU A 23 -8.63 -7.42 6.92
N LEU A 24 -7.74 -6.46 6.63
CA LEU A 24 -8.14 -5.09 6.30
C LEU A 24 -9.04 -5.06 5.05
N ILE A 25 -8.70 -5.82 4.02
CA ILE A 25 -9.53 -5.95 2.81
C ILE A 25 -10.91 -6.53 3.15
N GLU A 26 -10.97 -7.58 3.96
CA GLU A 26 -12.24 -8.20 4.36
C GLU A 26 -13.10 -7.25 5.20
N VAL A 27 -12.50 -6.48 6.11
CA VAL A 27 -13.18 -5.43 6.85
C VAL A 27 -13.73 -4.34 5.91
N ALA A 28 -12.93 -3.89 4.95
CA ALA A 28 -13.35 -2.88 3.98
C ALA A 28 -14.53 -3.35 3.11
N LYS A 29 -14.52 -4.62 2.67
CA LYS A 29 -15.65 -5.24 1.96
C LYS A 29 -16.91 -5.31 2.81
N LYS A 30 -16.80 -5.74 4.08
CA LYS A 30 -17.93 -5.78 5.03
C LYS A 30 -18.55 -4.40 5.24
N GLN A 31 -17.71 -3.36 5.23
CA GLN A 31 -18.15 -1.95 5.29
C GLN A 31 -18.70 -1.42 3.96
N LYS A 32 -18.77 -2.24 2.90
CA LYS A 32 -19.22 -1.87 1.56
C LYS A 32 -18.44 -0.70 0.95
N LEU A 33 -17.15 -0.61 1.26
CA LEU A 33 -16.27 0.38 0.65
C LEU A 33 -15.99 -0.03 -0.80
N HIS A 34 -15.84 0.95 -1.69
CA HIS A 34 -15.65 0.68 -3.12
C HIS A 34 -14.18 0.53 -3.53
N THR A 35 -13.27 1.21 -2.82
CA THR A 35 -11.84 1.22 -3.17
C THR A 35 -10.96 1.35 -1.95
N ILE A 36 -9.83 0.64 -1.94
CA ILE A 36 -8.72 0.81 -1.00
C ILE A 36 -7.55 1.43 -1.76
N ILE A 37 -6.94 2.46 -1.19
CA ILE A 37 -5.84 3.22 -1.78
C ILE A 37 -4.59 3.00 -0.92
N GLY A 38 -3.46 2.74 -1.56
CA GLY A 38 -2.13 2.71 -0.95
C GLY A 38 -1.26 3.84 -1.52
N LEU A 39 -0.53 4.54 -0.64
CA LEU A 39 0.45 5.55 -1.01
C LEU A 39 1.83 5.01 -0.66
N ILE A 40 2.68 4.84 -1.67
CA ILE A 40 3.96 4.16 -1.52
C ILE A 40 5.05 5.01 -2.16
N ASP A 41 6.19 5.18 -1.49
CA ASP A 41 7.40 5.74 -2.13
C ASP A 41 7.72 4.94 -3.40
N THR A 42 7.94 5.62 -4.53
CA THR A 42 8.22 4.96 -5.82
C THR A 42 9.45 4.05 -5.77
N ASP A 43 10.41 4.33 -4.88
CA ASP A 43 11.62 3.51 -4.70
C ASP A 43 11.36 2.25 -3.88
N ASN A 44 10.20 2.13 -3.20
CA ASN A 44 9.86 0.99 -2.36
C ASN A 44 9.24 -0.16 -3.18
N ALA A 45 10.06 -0.78 -4.03
CA ALA A 45 9.67 -1.91 -4.88
C ALA A 45 9.07 -3.09 -4.09
N GLY A 46 9.53 -3.31 -2.85
CA GLY A 46 9.01 -4.38 -1.98
C GLY A 46 7.56 -4.16 -1.57
N SER A 47 7.20 -2.92 -1.20
CA SER A 47 5.82 -2.55 -0.87
C SER A 47 4.93 -2.56 -2.11
N ILE A 48 5.41 -2.06 -3.25
CA ILE A 48 4.66 -2.10 -4.52
C ILE A 48 4.33 -3.56 -4.90
N ALA A 49 5.33 -4.42 -4.97
CA ALA A 49 5.13 -5.84 -5.31
C ALA A 49 4.27 -6.58 -4.26
N PHE A 50 4.33 -6.16 -3.00
CA PHE A 50 3.44 -6.68 -1.96
C PHE A 50 1.98 -6.32 -2.23
N HIS A 51 1.67 -5.07 -2.58
CA HIS A 51 0.31 -4.64 -2.90
C HIS A 51 -0.20 -5.25 -4.22
N GLU A 52 0.64 -5.37 -5.25
CA GLU A 52 0.29 -6.02 -6.51
C GLU A 52 -0.18 -7.48 -6.32
N LYS A 53 0.41 -8.22 -5.36
CA LYS A 53 -0.03 -9.58 -5.00
C LYS A 53 -1.45 -9.66 -4.42
N PHE A 54 -2.00 -8.54 -3.94
CA PHE A 54 -3.37 -8.41 -3.47
C PHE A 54 -4.32 -7.88 -4.55
N GLY A 55 -3.84 -7.66 -5.77
CA GLY A 55 -4.61 -7.11 -6.88
C GLY A 55 -4.72 -5.59 -6.87
N PHE A 56 -3.87 -4.89 -6.12
CA PHE A 56 -3.74 -3.44 -6.28
C PHE A 56 -3.08 -3.13 -7.63
N GLU A 57 -3.58 -2.10 -8.28
CA GLU A 57 -3.08 -1.58 -9.55
C GLU A 57 -2.52 -0.18 -9.37
N LYS A 58 -1.54 0.19 -10.19
CA LYS A 58 -0.97 1.55 -10.20
C LYS A 58 -1.99 2.54 -10.76
N ALA A 59 -2.32 3.57 -10.00
CA ALA A 59 -3.32 4.58 -10.35
C ALA A 59 -2.71 5.94 -10.74
N GLY A 60 -1.44 6.17 -10.43
CA GLY A 60 -0.72 7.41 -10.77
C GLY A 60 0.49 7.65 -9.90
N VAL A 61 1.25 8.71 -10.20
CA VAL A 61 2.41 9.13 -9.40
C VAL A 61 2.24 10.60 -9.05
N LEU A 62 2.37 10.91 -7.76
CA LEU A 62 2.51 12.28 -7.28
C LEU A 62 4.01 12.58 -7.19
N LYS A 63 4.47 13.56 -7.97
CA LYS A 63 5.88 13.97 -7.96
C LYS A 63 6.18 14.88 -6.78
N GLU A 64 7.36 14.72 -6.20
CA GLU A 64 7.90 15.59 -5.14
C GLU A 64 6.92 15.78 -3.96
N ALA A 65 6.18 14.73 -3.61
CA ALA A 65 5.12 14.77 -2.61
C ALA A 65 5.64 14.85 -1.16
N GLY A 66 6.94 14.63 -0.93
CA GLY A 66 7.58 14.83 0.36
C GLY A 66 9.09 15.00 0.25
N TYR A 67 9.71 15.58 1.27
CA TYR A 67 11.17 15.79 1.33
C TYR A 67 11.75 15.09 2.56
N LYS A 68 12.65 14.12 2.36
CA LYS A 68 13.35 13.37 3.42
C LYS A 68 14.74 12.95 2.94
N PHE A 69 15.69 12.81 3.86
CA PHE A 69 17.06 12.36 3.54
C PHE A 69 17.69 13.17 2.39
N GLU A 70 17.48 14.48 2.42
CA GLU A 70 17.95 15.44 1.41
C GLU A 70 17.45 15.20 -0.02
N LYS A 71 16.40 14.38 -0.19
CA LYS A 71 15.75 14.12 -1.48
C LYS A 71 14.25 14.38 -1.47
N TRP A 72 13.74 14.85 -2.61
CA TRP A 72 12.30 14.81 -2.90
C TRP A 72 11.89 13.37 -3.20
N LEU A 73 10.72 12.98 -2.70
CA LEU A 73 10.15 11.65 -2.84
C LEU A 73 8.91 11.73 -3.71
N ASP A 74 8.84 10.86 -4.70
CA ASP A 74 7.63 10.60 -5.47
C ASP A 74 6.79 9.54 -4.76
N VAL A 75 5.47 9.65 -4.89
CA VAL A 75 4.51 8.71 -4.30
C VAL A 75 3.74 8.00 -5.41
N GLN A 76 3.91 6.69 -5.50
CA GLN A 76 3.06 5.79 -6.26
C GLN A 76 1.70 5.65 -5.55
N LEU A 77 0.65 6.10 -6.23
CA LEU A 77 -0.73 5.79 -5.88
C LEU A 77 -1.06 4.40 -6.41
N MET A 78 -1.52 3.50 -5.53
CA MET A 78 -2.06 2.21 -5.90
C MET A 78 -3.50 2.08 -5.42
N GLN A 79 -4.34 1.38 -6.17
CA GLN A 79 -5.74 1.18 -5.83
C GLN A 79 -6.16 -0.28 -5.99
N LEU A 80 -7.03 -0.75 -5.09
CA LEU A 80 -7.76 -2.00 -5.19
C LEU A 80 -9.25 -1.69 -5.20
N LEU A 81 -9.92 -1.99 -6.32
CA LEU A 81 -11.38 -1.91 -6.39
C LEU A 81 -12.00 -3.12 -5.70
N LEU A 82 -12.89 -2.87 -4.75
CA LEU A 82 -13.64 -3.88 -4.03
C LEU A 82 -14.98 -4.12 -4.74
N LYS A 83 -15.32 -5.39 -4.90
CA LYS A 83 -16.61 -5.84 -5.45
C LYS A 83 -17.62 -6.04 -4.34
#